data_AF-A0A947FFK2-F1
#
_entry.id   AF-A0A947FFK2-F1
#
_cell.length_a   1.000
_cell.length_b   1.000
_cell.length_c   1.000
_cell.angle_alpha   90.00
_cell.angle_beta   90.00
_cell.angle_gamma   90.00
#
_symmetry.space_group_name_H-M   'P 1'
#
loop_
_entity.id
_entity.type
_entity.pdbx_description
1 polymer ?
#
loop_
_entity_poly.entity_id
_entity_poly.type
_entity_poly.pdbx_seq_one_letter_code
_entity_poly.pdbx_strand_id
1 'polypeptide(L)'
;MAPSVPHRSPTWYAIYVQVRHESKVYSRLLGKSFECLLPQIERWSRRRDRRKKIQVPIFPGYLFIRAALDNYEQVRILQTPGVV
;
A
#
# COMPACT_ATOMS: atom_id res chain seq x y z
N MET A 1 15.67 34.09 10.95
CA MET A 1 14.29 33.63 11.19
C MET A 1 14.06 32.43 10.27
N ALA A 2 14.26 31.21 10.76
CA ALA A 2 14.13 30.01 9.93
C ALA A 2 12.65 29.80 9.57
N PRO A 3 12.32 29.40 8.34
CA PRO A 3 10.92 29.13 7.97
C PRO A 3 10.42 27.94 8.80
N SER A 4 9.30 28.15 9.50
CA SER A 4 8.59 27.08 10.19
C SER A 4 8.09 26.08 9.15
N VAL A 5 8.67 24.88 9.12
CA VAL A 5 8.17 23.78 8.28
C VAL A 5 6.71 23.53 8.67
N PRO A 6 5.74 23.61 7.75
CA PRO A 6 4.36 23.33 8.09
C PRO A 6 4.27 21.88 8.58
N HIS A 7 3.88 21.69 9.84
CA HIS A 7 3.59 20.37 10.39
C HIS A 7 2.36 19.82 9.65
N ARG A 8 2.60 19.00 8.62
CA ARG A 8 1.52 18.29 7.94
C ARG A 8 1.00 17.21 8.87
N SER A 9 -0.29 17.28 9.21
CA SER A 9 -0.97 16.18 9.87
C SER A 9 -0.99 14.96 8.95
N PRO A 10 -0.83 13.74 9.49
CA PRO A 10 -0.86 12.53 8.67
C PRO A 10 -2.25 12.34 8.03
N THR A 11 -2.28 12.13 6.72
CA THR A 11 -3.51 11.88 5.94
C THR A 11 -3.38 10.57 5.16
N TRP A 12 -4.53 10.05 4.70
CA TRP A 12 -4.58 8.85 3.86
C TRP A 12 -4.31 9.20 2.40
N TYR A 13 -3.45 8.41 1.78
CA TYR A 13 -3.13 8.47 0.35
C TYR A 13 -3.33 7.10 -0.29
N ALA A 14 -3.79 7.09 -1.53
CA ALA A 14 -3.76 5.90 -2.38
C ALA A 14 -2.44 5.90 -3.16
N ILE A 15 -1.72 4.78 -3.15
CA ILE A 15 -0.52 4.56 -3.96
C ILE A 15 -0.81 3.50 -5.01
N TYR A 16 -0.22 3.69 -6.19
CA TYR A 16 -0.31 2.70 -7.25
C TYR A 16 0.75 1.62 -7.05
N VAL A 17 0.36 0.38 -7.31
CA VAL A 17 1.13 -0.81 -7.04
C VAL A 17 1.00 -1.73 -8.24
N GLN A 18 2.08 -2.43 -8.56
CA GLN A 18 2.06 -3.49 -9.54
C GLN A 18 0.97 -4.53 -9.20
N VAL A 19 0.10 -4.79 -10.16
CA VAL A 19 -1.03 -5.74 -10.01
C VAL A 19 -0.50 -7.12 -9.61
N ARG A 20 -1.19 -7.78 -8.66
CA ARG A 20 -0.82 -9.06 -8.00
C ARG A 20 0.37 -8.97 -7.04
N HIS A 21 1.00 -7.81 -6.87
CA HIS A 21 2.07 -7.61 -5.91
C HIS A 21 1.59 -6.90 -4.63
N GLU A 22 0.30 -6.59 -4.51
CA GLU A 22 -0.28 -5.78 -3.44
C GLU A 22 0.06 -6.35 -2.06
N SER A 23 -0.13 -7.65 -1.81
CA SER A 23 0.23 -8.28 -0.54
C SER A 23 1.72 -8.19 -0.22
N LYS A 24 2.61 -8.31 -1.22
CA LYS A 24 4.06 -8.20 -1.01
C LYS A 24 4.47 -6.77 -0.70
N VAL A 25 3.90 -5.79 -1.41
CA VAL A 25 4.18 -4.37 -1.18
C VAL A 25 3.64 -3.93 0.17
N TYR A 26 2.45 -4.38 0.56
CA TYR A 26 1.89 -4.17 1.88
C TYR A 26 2.84 -4.63 2.99
N SER A 27 3.35 -5.88 2.92
CA SER A 27 4.30 -6.39 3.91
C SER A 27 5.62 -5.61 3.94
N ARG A 28 6.12 -5.15 2.79
CA ARG A 28 7.35 -4.32 2.72
C ARG A 28 7.14 -2.95 3.36
N LEU A 29 5.98 -2.32 3.14
CA LEU A 29 5.65 -1.03 3.73
C LEU A 29 5.46 -1.14 5.25
N LEU A 30 4.77 -2.20 5.72
CA LEU A 30 4.69 -2.50 7.15
C LEU A 30 6.08 -2.71 7.77
N GLY A 31 6.97 -3.42 7.08
CA GLY A 31 8.36 -3.61 7.53
C GLY A 31 9.19 -2.32 7.56
N LYS A 32 8.78 -1.27 6.83
CA LYS A 32 9.35 0.08 6.87
C LYS A 32 8.66 0.98 7.91
N SER A 33 7.79 0.42 8.75
CA SER A 33 7.00 1.11 9.78
C SER A 33 5.98 2.11 9.24
N PHE A 34 5.48 1.89 8.02
CA PHE A 34 4.37 2.68 7.50
C PHE A 34 3.03 2.13 7.99
N GLU A 35 2.11 3.04 8.31
CA GLU A 35 0.72 2.69 8.54
C GLU A 35 0.02 2.49 7.19
N CYS A 36 -0.40 1.27 6.89
CA CYS A 36 -0.96 0.91 5.60
C CYS A 36 -2.24 0.10 5.74
N LEU A 37 -3.07 0.15 4.70
CA LEU A 37 -4.29 -0.62 4.56
C LEU A 37 -4.33 -1.26 3.16
N LEU A 38 -4.62 -2.58 3.13
CA LEU A 38 -4.91 -3.34 1.93
C LEU A 38 -6.32 -3.94 2.04
N PRO A 39 -7.37 -3.28 1.53
CA PRO A 39 -8.72 -3.82 1.56
C PRO A 39 -8.81 -5.08 0.69
N GLN A 40 -9.11 -6.22 1.30
CA GLN A 40 -9.29 -7.51 0.61
C GLN A 40 -10.65 -8.12 0.94
N ILE A 41 -11.15 -8.89 -0.01
CA ILE A 41 -12.37 -9.69 0.14
C ILE A 41 -12.08 -11.15 -0.21
N GLU A 42 -12.72 -12.06 0.51
CA GLU A 42 -12.66 -13.47 0.21
C GLU A 42 -13.54 -13.81 -0.99
N ARG A 43 -12.98 -14.51 -1.99
CA ARG A 43 -13.73 -15.05 -3.12
C ARG A 43 -13.38 -16.50 -3.39
N TRP A 44 -14.35 -17.26 -3.90
CA TRP A 44 -14.11 -18.60 -4.39
C TRP A 44 -13.37 -18.55 -5.73
N SER A 45 -12.17 -19.12 -5.77
CA SER A 45 -11.45 -19.40 -7.01
C SER A 45 -11.73 -20.82 -7.45
N ARG A 46 -12.16 -20.97 -8.71
CA ARG A 46 -12.29 -22.26 -9.39
C ARG A 46 -11.06 -22.44 -10.28
N ARG A 47 -10.06 -23.15 -9.78
CA ARG A 47 -8.98 -23.70 -10.62
C ARG A 47 -9.38 -25.09 -11.07
N ARG A 48 -8.82 -25.55 -12.20
CA ARG A 48 -9.27 -26.75 -12.95
C ARG A 48 -9.70 -27.92 -12.06
N ASP A 49 -8.99 -28.18 -10.96
CA ASP A 49 -9.26 -29.34 -10.10
C ASP A 49 -9.64 -28.98 -8.65
N ARG A 50 -9.69 -27.69 -8.26
CA ARG A 50 -9.92 -27.29 -6.86
C ARG A 50 -10.74 -26.00 -6.72
N ARG A 51 -11.68 -26.01 -5.76
CA ARG A 51 -12.32 -24.80 -5.22
C ARG A 51 -11.52 -24.34 -4.00
N LYS A 52 -10.95 -23.13 -4.05
CA LYS A 52 -10.22 -22.54 -2.93
C LYS A 52 -10.70 -21.12 -2.68
N LYS A 53 -10.93 -20.79 -1.40
CA LYS A 53 -11.13 -19.41 -0.97
C LYS A 53 -9.81 -18.65 -1.07
N ILE A 54 -9.81 -17.54 -1.80
CA ILE A 54 -8.66 -16.66 -1.97
C ILE A 54 -9.00 -15.25 -1.52
N GLN A 55 -8.03 -14.53 -0.97
CA GLN A 55 -8.13 -13.11 -0.72
C GLN A 55 -7.78 -12.36 -2.00
N VAL A 56 -8.68 -11.48 -2.45
CA VAL A 56 -8.44 -10.61 -3.61
C VAL A 56 -8.61 -9.15 -3.19
N PRO A 57 -7.78 -8.23 -3.72
CA PRO A 57 -7.93 -6.81 -3.43
C PRO A 57 -9.28 -6.31 -3.96
N ILE A 58 -9.96 -5.47 -3.17
CA ILE A 58 -11.19 -4.79 -3.58
C ILE A 58 -10.86 -3.70 -4.62
N PHE A 59 -9.67 -3.09 -4.48
CA PHE A 59 -9.11 -2.11 -5.42
C PHE A 59 -7.78 -2.66 -5.98
N PRO A 60 -7.82 -3.46 -7.07
CA PRO A 60 -6.60 -4.02 -7.66
C PRO A 60 -5.61 -2.92 -8.07
N GLY A 61 -4.32 -3.15 -7.79
CA GLY A 61 -3.27 -2.17 -8.06
C GLY A 61 -3.21 -0.98 -7.10
N TYR A 62 -4.02 -0.96 -6.03
CA TYR A 62 -3.97 0.12 -5.04
C TYR A 62 -3.64 -0.38 -3.63
N LEU A 63 -2.89 0.46 -2.92
CA LEU A 63 -2.68 0.38 -1.48
C LEU A 63 -2.96 1.74 -0.84
N PHE A 64 -3.39 1.75 0.41
CA PHE A 64 -3.59 2.98 1.15
C PHE A 64 -2.54 3.12 2.23
N ILE A 65 -2.02 4.33 2.40
CA ILE A 65 -0.98 4.66 3.37
C ILE A 65 -1.37 5.91 4.14
N ARG A 66 -1.18 5.91 5.46
CA ARG A 66 -1.35 7.10 6.30
C ARG A 66 0.02 7.67 6.63
N ALA A 67 0.30 8.88 6.15
CA ALA A 67 1.60 9.51 6.34
C ALA A 67 1.46 11.04 6.37
N ALA A 68 2.38 11.70 7.08
CA ALA A 68 2.62 13.13 6.90
C ALA A 68 3.59 13.28 5.73
N LEU A 69 3.08 13.36 4.49
CA LEU A 69 3.94 13.34 3.31
C LEU A 69 4.83 14.59 3.22
N ASP A 70 6.12 14.35 3.33
CA ASP A 70 7.21 15.21 2.87
C ASP A 70 8.00 14.50 1.75
N ASN A 71 9.04 15.17 1.23
CA ASN A 71 9.86 14.62 0.15
C ASN A 71 10.58 13.33 0.58
N TYR A 72 10.96 13.21 1.86
CA TYR A 72 11.72 12.08 2.37
C TYR A 72 10.83 10.82 2.45
N GLU A 73 9.65 10.93 3.06
CA GLU A 73 8.67 9.87 3.16
C GLU A 73 8.18 9.44 1.78
N GLN A 74 7.95 10.40 0.87
CA GLN A 74 7.55 10.09 -0.50
C GLN A 74 8.61 9.25 -1.23
N VAL A 75 9.89 9.60 -1.11
CA VAL A 75 10.99 8.80 -1.68
C VAL A 75 11.07 7.41 -1.03
N ARG A 76 10.90 7.31 0.29
CA ARG A 76 10.89 6.01 1.01
C ARG A 76 9.77 5.08 0.53
N ILE A 77 8.60 5.63 0.21
CA ILE A 77 7.46 4.91 -0.36
C ILE A 77 7.80 4.44 -1.78
N LEU A 78 8.22 5.36 -2.66
CA LEU A 78 8.53 5.08 -4.07
C LEU A 78 9.69 4.08 -4.25
N GLN A 79 10.67 4.09 -3.34
CA GLN A 79 11.76 3.10 -3.34
C GLN A 79 11.32 1.69 -2.89
N THR A 80 10.06 1.50 -2.52
CA THR A 80 9.55 0.17 -2.19
C THR A 80 9.31 -0.63 -3.47
N PRO A 81 9.97 -1.78 -3.68
CA PRO A 81 9.80 -2.54 -4.91
C PRO A 81 8.33 -2.92 -5.15
N GLY A 82 7.82 -2.61 -6.34
CA GLY A 82 6.44 -2.86 -6.74
C GLY A 82 5.48 -1.68 -6.53
N VAL A 83 5.92 -0.59 -5.89
CA VAL A 83 5.24 0.71 -5.99
C VAL A 83 5.60 1.33 -7.34
N VAL A 84 4.63 2.01 -7.97
CA VAL A 84 4.75 2.63 -9.30
C VAL A 84 4.50 4.12 -9.19
#